data_AF-A0A7W1WQI4-F1
#
_entry.id   AF-A0A7W1WQI4-F1
#
_cell.length_a   1.000
_cell.length_b   1.000
_cell.length_c   1.000
_cell.angle_alpha   90.00
_cell.angle_beta   90.00
_cell.angle_gamma   90.00
#
_symmetry.space_group_name_H-M   'P 1'
#
loop_
_entity.id
_entity.type
_entity.pdbx_description
1 polymer ?
#
loop_
_entity_poly.entity_id
_entity_poly.type
_entity_poly.pdbx_seq_one_letter_code
_entity_poly.pdbx_strand_id
1 'polypeptide(L)' 'MLARAQREQYAIPAFNIHNLETIQAIVETAADIRSPVILAAKQWQGIRPNSIPA' A
#
# COMPACT_ATOMS: atom_id res chain seq x y z
N MET A 1 1.95 -13.83 6.76
CA MET A 1 0.96 -13.15 5.90
C MET A 1 1.14 -13.55 4.42
N LEU A 2 2.16 -13.06 3.70
CA LEU A 2 2.37 -13.37 2.27
C LEU A 2 2.58 -14.86 1.98
N ALA A 3 3.38 -15.58 2.78
CA ALA A 3 3.57 -17.03 2.62
C ALA A 3 2.27 -17.83 2.80
N ARG A 4 1.30 -17.30 3.56
CA ARG A 4 -0.03 -17.90 3.69
C ARG A 4 -0.85 -17.63 2.43
N ALA A 5 -0.89 -16.38 1.98
CA ALA A 5 -1.57 -15.96 0.76
C ALA A 5 -1.09 -16.71 -0.50
N GLN A 6 0.22 -16.97 -0.60
CA GLN A 6 0.78 -17.79 -1.68
C GLN A 6 0.31 -19.25 -1.63
N ARG A 7 0.34 -19.88 -0.44
CA ARG A 7 -0.14 -21.26 -0.26
C ARG A 7 -1.65 -21.40 -0.46
N GLU A 8 -2.41 -20.42 0.02
CA GLU A 8 -3.88 -20.38 -0.05
C GLU A 8 -4.40 -19.70 -1.33
N GLN A 9 -3.50 -19.33 -2.25
CA GLN A 9 -3.79 -18.81 -3.59
C GLN A 9 -4.71 -17.58 -3.61
N TYR A 10 -4.53 -16.65 -2.67
CA TYR A 10 -5.20 -15.34 -2.69
C TYR A 10 -4.19 -14.20 -2.72
N ALA A 11 -4.62 -13.05 -3.22
CA ALA A 11 -3.80 -11.84 -3.26
C ALA A 11 -4.05 -10.97 -2.02
N ILE A 12 -3.01 -10.23 -1.60
CA ILE A 12 -3.12 -9.22 -0.53
C ILE A 12 -3.08 -7.84 -1.18
N PRO A 13 -4.13 -7.01 -1.03
CA PRO A 13 -4.14 -5.64 -1.55
C PRO A 13 -3.02 -4.80 -0.92
N ALA A 14 -2.35 -3.98 -1.74
CA ALA A 14 -1.32 -3.05 -1.30
C ALA A 14 -1.65 -1.62 -1.75
N PHE A 15 -1.81 -0.71 -0.80
CA PHE A 15 -2.22 0.67 -1.04
C PHE A 15 -1.10 1.65 -0.67
N ASN A 16 -0.82 2.59 -1.57
CA ASN A 16 0.04 3.73 -1.26
C ASN A 16 -0.79 4.79 -0.55
N ILE A 17 -0.34 5.19 0.64
CA ILE A 17 -1.06 6.13 1.50
C ILE A 17 -0.38 7.49 1.48
N HIS A 18 -1.20 8.53 1.29
CA HIS A 18 -0.77 9.93 1.23
C HIS A 18 -1.60 10.84 2.14
N ASN A 19 -2.65 10.30 2.77
CA ASN A 19 -3.52 11.02 3.71
C ASN A 19 -4.14 10.03 4.70
N LEU A 20 -4.75 10.54 5.77
CA LEU A 20 -5.29 9.73 6.86
C LEU A 20 -6.69 9.19 6.53
N GLU A 21 -7.46 9.94 5.75
CA GLU A 21 -8.81 9.59 5.33
C GLU A 21 -8.81 8.28 4.53
N THR A 22 -7.83 8.10 3.63
CA THR A 22 -7.65 6.87 2.85
C THR A 22 -7.25 5.70 3.74
N ILE A 23 -6.39 5.95 4.75
CA ILE A 23 -6.00 4.92 5.72
C ILE A 23 -7.23 4.43 6.47
N GLN A 24 -8.05 5.36 6.97
CA GLN A 24 -9.25 5.04 7.74
C GLN A 24 -10.21 4.18 6.93
N ALA A 25 -10.57 4.61 5.72
CA ALA A 25 -11.48 3.87 4.85
C ALA A 25 -10.97 2.45 4.52
N ILE A 26 -9.68 2.29 4.26
CA ILE A 26 -9.08 0.98 3.97
C ILE A 26 -9.10 0.09 5.22
N VAL A 27 -8.70 0.62 6.37
CA VAL A 27 -8.59 -0.17 7.61
C VAL A 27 -9.96 -0.60 8.12
N GLU A 28 -10.96 0.29 8.10
CA GLU A 28 -12.34 -0.03 8.49
C GLU A 28 -12.90 -1.16 7.61
N THR A 29 -12.79 -1.01 6.28
CA THR A 29 -13.26 -2.05 5.36
C THR A 29 -12.51 -3.37 5.56
N ALA A 30 -11.18 -3.34 5.67
CA ALA A 30 -10.37 -4.53 5.86
C ALA A 30 -10.69 -5.26 7.18
N ALA A 31 -10.99 -4.51 8.24
CA ALA A 31 -11.43 -5.05 9.52
C ALA A 31 -12.79 -5.74 9.41
N ASP A 32 -13.76 -5.11 8.74
CA ASP A 32 -15.11 -5.64 8.54
C ASP A 32 -15.10 -6.99 7.81
N ILE A 33 -14.31 -7.10 6.73
CA ILE A 33 -14.22 -8.34 5.95
C ILE A 33 -13.12 -9.30 6.43
N ARG A 34 -12.42 -8.96 7.53
CA ARG A 34 -11.29 -9.72 8.09
C ARG A 34 -10.21 -10.05 7.06
N SER A 35 -9.92 -9.09 6.18
CA SER A 35 -8.95 -9.26 5.09
C SER A 35 -7.62 -8.58 5.44
N PRO A 36 -6.46 -9.22 5.20
CA PRO A 36 -5.17 -8.56 5.36
C PRO A 36 -4.95 -7.50 4.27
N VAL A 37 -4.29 -6.40 4.61
CA VAL A 37 -3.90 -5.33 3.68
C VAL A 37 -2.47 -4.86 3.96
N ILE A 38 -1.79 -4.33 2.94
CA ILE A 38 -0.50 -3.67 3.06
C ILE A 38 -0.70 -2.17 2.83
N LEU A 39 -0.25 -1.35 3.78
CA LEU A 39 -0.24 0.11 3.65
C LEU A 39 1.21 0.57 3.50
N ALA A 40 1.50 1.30 2.43
CA ALA A 40 2.83 1.80 2.13
C ALA A 40 2.84 3.34 2.08
N ALA A 41 3.63 3.97 2.93
CA ALA A 41 3.91 5.40 2.82
C ALA A 41 5.10 5.60 1.89
N LYS A 42 4.96 6.46 0.89
CA LYS A 42 6.05 6.80 -0.04
C LYS A 42 6.63 8.14 0.33
N GLN A 43 7.94 8.19 0.56
CA GLN A 43 8.64 9.47 0.64
C GLN A 43 8.71 10.09 -0.77
N TRP A 44 8.44 11.39 -0.88
CA TRP A 44 8.65 12.11 -2.14
C TRP A 44 10.12 11.98 -2.55
N GLN A 45 10.37 11.28 -3.64
CA GLN A 45 11.67 11.21 -4.27
C GLN A 45 11.77 12.42 -5.17
N GLY A 46 12.39 13.49 -4.69
CA GLY A 46 12.45 14.73 -5.45
C GLY A 46 12.97 14.58 -6.87
N ILE A 47 12.64 15.55 -7.72
CA ILE A 47 13.30 15.68 -9.02
C ILE A 47 14.80 15.79 -8.72
N ARG A 48 15.60 14.80 -9.12
CA ARG A 48 17.06 14.93 -9.00
C ARG A 48 17.46 16.08 -9.93
N PRO A 49 18.15 17.13 -9.43
CA PRO A 49 18.46 18.32 -10.23
C PRO A 49 19.20 18.02 -11.54
N ASN A 50 19.85 16.85 -11.66
CA ASN A 50 20.65 16.44 -12.83
C ASN A 50 20.02 15.36 -13.72
N SER A 51 18.71 15.09 -13.65
CA SER A 51 18.06 14.08 -14.53
C SER A 51 17.42 14.64 -15.81
N ILE A 52 17.66 15.91 -16.16
CA ILE A 52 17.33 16.44 -17.49
C ILE A 52 18.55 16.17 -18.39
N PRO A 53 18.49 15.23 -19.34
CA PRO A 53 19.56 15.10 -20.33
C PRO A 53 19.62 16.39 -21.15
N ALA A 54 20.84 16.88 -21.39
CA ALA A 54 21.12 18.02 -22.26
C ALA A 54 20.57 17.79 -23.67
#